data_AF-A0AAD9IH24-F1
#
_entry.id   AF-A0AAD9IH24-F1
#
_cell.length_a   1.000
_cell.length_b   1.000
_cell.length_c   1.000
_cell.angle_alpha   90.00
_cell.angle_beta   90.00
_cell.angle_gamma   90.00
#
_symmetry.space_group_name_H-M   'P 1'
#
loop_
_entity.id
_entity.type
_entity.pdbx_description
1 polymer ?
#
loop_
_entity_poly.entity_id
_entity_poly.type
_entity_poly.pdbx_seq_one_letter_code
_entity_poly.pdbx_strand_id
1 'polypeptide(L)'
;MESHYYRASLQLVQIADVPGSSTGHLLLMREGPRGIVDVERGLVLSVAGDTLAGIASLMQGRSADRPLSLDLLWSVLERGRELSRRDWRLQRVAIVALRGDAYIGRAFFGDASGQTAWDCDCRPSDGCWLSLKGRCPIYVHRRVWEDNASPLKELARQENPVTGAGAAGKAPESAAPAAAPAAPAEDPSPAAQLTSFKPSDPEVLKRLKMEMRVALKDEDYATAKRLRDHPFMRLHTQMVDAEKTGDLMTAQKLRDELSFRVAAYEQTGIVMDEEYGAEDEDFLGGGDDQA
;
A
#
# COMPACT_ATOMS: atom_id res chain seq x y z
N MET A 1 -28.23 2.08 8.19
CA MET A 1 -26.81 2.14 7.75
C MET A 1 -25.91 1.25 8.62
N GLU A 2 -26.22 1.05 9.91
CA GLU A 2 -25.50 0.12 10.81
C GLU A 2 -25.45 -1.34 10.32
N SER A 3 -26.36 -1.76 9.44
CA SER A 3 -26.42 -3.14 8.93
C SER A 3 -25.21 -3.56 8.08
N HIS A 4 -24.48 -2.61 7.48
CA HIS A 4 -23.39 -2.90 6.54
C HIS A 4 -22.01 -2.49 7.05
N TYR A 5 -21.92 -1.91 8.24
CA TYR A 5 -20.66 -1.40 8.77
C TYR A 5 -20.44 -1.91 10.19
N TYR A 6 -19.21 -2.31 10.46
CA TYR A 6 -18.72 -2.51 11.81
C TYR A 6 -18.10 -1.21 12.31
N ARG A 7 -18.45 -0.81 13.53
CA ARG A 7 -17.69 0.24 14.22
C ARG A 7 -16.35 -0.33 14.63
N ALA A 8 -15.29 0.47 14.52
CA ALA A 8 -13.94 0.06 14.83
C ALA A 8 -13.27 1.02 15.80
N SER A 9 -12.52 0.45 16.73
CA SER A 9 -11.55 1.16 17.57
C SER A 9 -10.17 1.07 16.94
N LEU A 10 -9.41 2.16 17.03
CA LEU A 10 -8.08 2.30 16.46
C LEU A 10 -7.02 2.13 17.54
N GLN A 11 -6.03 1.28 17.27
CA GLN A 11 -4.82 1.14 18.06
C GLN A 11 -3.59 1.33 17.15
N LEU A 12 -2.53 1.89 17.72
CA LEU A 12 -1.22 1.99 17.08
C LEU A 12 -0.37 0.86 17.64
N VAL A 13 0.04 -0.07 16.77
CA VAL A 13 0.75 -1.29 17.19
C VAL A 13 2.25 -1.06 17.16
N GLN A 14 2.75 -0.48 16.08
CA GLN A 14 4.19 -0.36 15.88
C GLN A 14 4.53 0.91 15.11
N ILE A 15 5.63 1.53 15.52
CA ILE A 15 6.35 2.53 14.75
C ILE A 15 7.77 1.99 14.60
N ALA A 16 8.15 1.58 13.39
CA ALA A 16 9.53 1.35 13.03
C ALA A 16 10.11 2.70 12.60
N ASP A 17 10.99 3.26 13.45
CA ASP A 17 11.71 4.49 13.14
C ASP A 17 13.06 4.11 12.53
N VAL A 18 13.12 4.11 11.20
CA VAL A 18 14.36 3.94 10.44
C VAL A 18 14.84 5.33 10.04
N PRO A 19 16.14 5.66 10.18
CA PRO A 19 16.66 6.96 9.76
C PRO A 19 16.25 7.27 8.32
N GLY A 20 15.42 8.30 8.12
CA GLY A 20 14.92 8.74 6.82
C GLY A 20 13.52 8.21 6.41
N SER A 21 12.91 7.28 7.16
CA SER A 21 11.54 6.84 6.91
C SER A 21 10.90 6.18 8.13
N SER A 22 9.84 6.79 8.67
CA SER A 22 8.99 6.17 9.68
C SER A 22 7.89 5.35 9.01
N THR A 23 7.81 4.07 9.35
CA THR A 23 6.72 3.18 8.91
C THR A 23 6.08 2.54 10.14
N GLY A 24 4.82 2.15 10.03
CA GLY A 24 4.09 1.63 11.16
C GLY A 24 2.77 1.01 10.77
N HIS A 25 2.14 0.37 11.75
CA HIS A 25 0.91 -0.36 11.55
C HIS A 25 -0.19 0.18 12.48
N LEU A 26 -1.33 0.49 11.88
CA LEU A 26 -2.57 0.76 12.59
C LEU A 26 -3.39 -0.52 12.65
N LEU A 27 -3.90 -0.83 13.83
CA LEU A 27 -4.81 -1.94 14.05
C LEU A 27 -6.22 -1.42 14.32
N LEU A 28 -7.16 -1.82 13.48
CA LEU A 28 -8.58 -1.58 13.70
C LEU A 28 -9.21 -2.83 14.28
N MET A 29 -9.80 -2.68 15.47
CA MET A 29 -10.49 -3.75 16.19
C MET A 29 -11.99 -3.48 16.19
N ARG A 30 -12.81 -4.51 16.01
CA ARG A 30 -14.26 -4.34 15.97
C ARG A 30 -14.80 -3.98 17.35
N GLU A 31 -15.53 -2.87 17.40
CA GLU A 31 -16.20 -2.36 18.60
C GLU A 31 -17.69 -2.73 18.59
N GLY A 32 -18.22 -3.06 19.76
CA GLY A 32 -19.64 -3.23 20.03
C GLY A 32 -20.08 -2.41 21.25
N PRO A 33 -21.33 -2.57 21.70
CA PRO A 33 -21.91 -1.72 22.76
C PRO A 33 -21.19 -1.78 24.11
N ARG A 34 -20.42 -2.84 24.37
CA ARG A 34 -19.70 -3.09 25.62
C ARG A 34 -18.17 -3.05 25.46
N GLY A 35 -17.67 -2.48 24.37
CA GLY A 35 -16.24 -2.45 24.05
C GLY A 35 -15.88 -3.35 22.88
N ILE A 36 -14.63 -3.81 22.82
CA ILE A 36 -14.13 -4.64 21.72
C ILE A 36 -14.83 -6.01 21.72
N VAL A 37 -15.37 -6.40 20.56
CA VAL A 37 -16.13 -7.66 20.41
C VAL A 37 -15.40 -8.73 19.58
N ASP A 38 -14.50 -8.33 18.68
CA ASP A 38 -13.63 -9.25 17.96
C ASP A 38 -12.20 -9.03 18.46
N VAL A 39 -11.79 -9.87 19.40
CA VAL A 39 -10.45 -9.83 20.02
C VAL A 39 -9.47 -10.78 19.34
N GLU A 40 -9.95 -11.56 18.36
CA GLU A 40 -9.12 -12.54 17.66
C GLU A 40 -8.72 -12.06 16.27
N ARG A 41 -9.46 -11.13 15.66
CA ARG A 41 -9.16 -10.58 14.34
C ARG A 41 -9.12 -9.05 14.37
N GLY A 42 -8.30 -8.50 13.49
CA GLY A 42 -8.26 -7.06 13.26
C GLY A 42 -7.85 -6.73 11.83
N LEU A 43 -8.20 -5.52 11.41
CA LEU A 43 -7.75 -4.99 10.13
C LEU A 43 -6.45 -4.22 10.34
N VAL A 44 -5.40 -4.60 9.63
CA VAL A 44 -4.09 -3.95 9.73
C VAL A 44 -3.91 -3.01 8.55
N LEU A 45 -3.52 -1.77 8.84
CA LEU A 45 -3.20 -0.76 7.83
C LEU A 45 -1.74 -0.36 7.98
N SER A 46 -0.97 -0.52 6.92
CA SER A 46 0.40 0.00 6.84
C SER A 46 0.36 1.50 6.53
N VAL A 47 1.06 2.29 7.34
CA VAL A 47 1.10 3.75 7.25
C VAL A 47 2.54 4.22 7.41
N ALA A 48 2.90 5.30 6.72
CA ALA A 48 4.25 5.85 6.76
C ALA A 48 4.25 7.38 6.79
N GLY A 49 5.40 7.95 7.11
CA GLY A 49 5.69 9.38 7.02
C GLY A 49 4.88 10.25 7.99
N ASP A 50 4.59 11.47 7.57
CA ASP A 50 3.97 12.49 8.43
C ASP A 50 2.59 12.09 8.96
N THR A 51 1.81 11.31 8.21
CA THR A 51 0.51 10.82 8.68
C THR A 51 0.68 9.91 9.90
N LEU A 52 1.67 9.01 9.89
CA LEU A 52 1.98 8.14 11.02
C LEU A 52 2.44 8.97 12.24
N ALA A 53 3.36 9.92 12.02
CA ALA A 53 3.84 10.82 13.07
C ALA A 53 2.70 11.65 13.70
N GLY A 54 1.79 12.15 12.87
CA GLY A 54 0.60 12.88 13.28
C GLY A 54 -0.37 12.01 14.11
N ILE A 55 -0.62 10.76 13.68
CA ILE A 55 -1.48 9.84 14.43
C ILE A 55 -0.85 9.51 15.78
N ALA A 56 0.44 9.20 15.80
CA ALA A 56 1.18 8.89 17.03
C ALA A 56 1.13 10.05 18.03
N SER A 57 1.32 11.29 17.55
CA SER A 57 1.24 12.49 18.38
C SER A 57 -0.16 12.70 18.95
N LEU A 58 -1.22 12.54 18.13
CA LEU A 58 -2.60 12.64 18.60
C LEU A 58 -2.94 11.59 19.67
N MET A 59 -2.53 10.34 19.47
CA MET A 59 -2.79 9.25 20.43
C MET A 59 -2.03 9.46 21.75
N GLN A 60 -0.86 10.11 21.71
CA GLN A 60 -0.09 10.47 22.91
C GLN A 60 -0.55 11.78 23.56
N GLY A 61 -1.53 12.48 22.96
CA GLY A 61 -1.96 13.81 23.44
C GLY A 61 -0.88 14.88 23.29
N ARG A 62 0.06 14.71 22.36
CA ARG A 62 1.13 15.66 22.06
C ARG A 62 0.77 16.51 20.84
N SER A 63 1.28 17.74 20.83
CA SER A 63 1.24 18.63 19.67
C SER A 63 2.66 18.97 19.26
N ALA A 64 2.91 19.01 17.95
CA ALA A 64 4.16 19.53 17.41
C ALA A 64 4.20 21.06 17.50
N ASP A 65 5.41 21.65 17.55
CA ASP A 65 5.61 23.11 17.57
C ASP A 65 5.12 23.79 16.28
N ARG A 66 5.12 23.04 15.17
CA ARG A 66 4.63 23.49 13.87
C ARG A 66 3.53 22.52 13.39
N PRO A 67 2.43 23.04 12.81
CA PRO A 67 1.36 22.19 12.32
C PRO A 67 1.84 21.34 11.14
N LEU A 68 1.46 20.05 11.15
CA LEU A 68 1.61 19.18 9.98
C LEU A 68 0.52 19.46 8.95
N SER A 69 0.63 18.87 7.76
CA SER A 69 -0.35 19.06 6.67
C SER A 69 -1.79 18.77 7.09
N LEU A 70 -2.01 17.72 7.88
CA LEU A 70 -3.35 17.37 8.38
C LEU A 70 -3.83 18.32 9.49
N ASP A 71 -2.94 18.90 10.30
CA ASP A 71 -3.30 19.96 11.25
C ASP A 71 -3.73 21.25 10.52
N LEU A 72 -3.03 21.59 9.43
CA LEU A 72 -3.42 22.71 8.57
C LEU A 72 -4.80 22.47 7.95
N LEU A 73 -5.02 21.27 7.37
CA LEU A 73 -6.34 20.90 6.84
C LEU A 73 -7.43 21.00 7.92
N TRP A 74 -7.16 20.48 9.12
CA TRP A 74 -8.10 20.57 10.23
C TRP A 74 -8.44 22.02 10.60
N SER A 75 -7.44 22.89 10.66
CA SER A 75 -7.63 24.32 10.93
C SER A 75 -8.49 25.00 9.86
N VAL A 76 -8.32 24.62 8.59
CA VAL A 76 -9.16 25.10 7.49
C VAL A 76 -10.60 24.62 7.65
N LEU A 77 -10.82 23.36 8.03
CA LEU A 77 -12.16 22.81 8.28
C LEU A 77 -12.84 23.52 9.46
N GLU A 78 -12.13 23.75 10.57
CA GLU A 78 -12.64 24.48 11.72
C GLU A 78 -13.00 25.91 11.36
N ARG A 79 -12.12 26.61 10.63
CA ARG A 79 -12.40 27.97 10.18
C ARG A 79 -13.59 28.04 9.21
N GLY A 80 -13.69 27.07 8.30
CA GLY A 80 -14.83 26.96 7.40
C GLY A 80 -16.15 26.68 8.14
N ARG A 81 -16.10 25.98 9.27
CA ARG A 81 -17.26 25.79 10.16
C ARG A 81 -17.66 27.09 10.85
N GLU A 82 -16.71 27.83 11.43
CA GLU A 82 -16.97 29.12 12.09
C GLU A 82 -17.62 30.15 11.16
N LEU A 83 -17.19 30.18 9.90
CA LEU A 83 -17.71 31.11 8.90
C LEU A 83 -19.04 30.66 8.28
N SER A 84 -19.38 29.37 8.39
CA SER A 84 -20.61 28.83 7.84
C SER A 84 -21.79 29.12 8.76
N ARG A 85 -22.96 29.37 8.15
CA ARG A 85 -24.24 29.45 8.88
C ARG A 85 -24.80 28.07 9.25
N ARG A 86 -24.19 27.00 8.77
CA ARG A 86 -24.58 25.60 9.03
C ARG A 86 -23.56 24.96 9.96
N ASP A 87 -24.04 24.18 10.94
CA ASP A 87 -23.19 23.41 11.85
C ASP A 87 -22.65 22.14 11.18
N TRP A 88 -21.84 22.31 10.13
CA TRP A 88 -21.25 21.20 9.41
C TRP A 88 -20.01 20.67 10.14
N ARG A 89 -19.90 19.35 10.26
CA ARG A 89 -18.80 18.67 10.95
C ARG A 89 -18.50 17.33 10.31
N LEU A 90 -17.29 16.82 10.58
CA LEU A 90 -16.96 15.43 10.30
C LEU A 90 -17.81 14.53 11.21
N GLN A 91 -18.70 13.75 10.61
CA GLN A 91 -19.62 12.87 11.34
C GLN A 91 -19.01 11.50 11.61
N ARG A 92 -18.24 10.98 10.64
CA ARG A 92 -17.60 9.66 10.71
C ARG A 92 -16.59 9.49 9.57
N VAL A 93 -15.76 8.48 9.72
CA VAL A 93 -14.90 7.96 8.65
C VAL A 93 -15.23 6.49 8.43
N ALA A 94 -15.17 6.01 7.19
CA ALA A 94 -15.34 4.59 6.91
C ALA A 94 -14.30 4.06 5.92
N ILE A 95 -13.82 2.84 6.14
CA ILE A 95 -13.11 2.05 5.14
C ILE A 95 -14.16 1.28 4.35
N VAL A 96 -14.29 1.58 3.06
CA VAL A 96 -15.45 1.13 2.25
C VAL A 96 -15.12 0.03 1.26
N ALA A 97 -13.86 -0.08 0.85
CA ALA A 97 -13.40 -1.09 -0.09
C ALA A 97 -11.91 -1.40 0.08
N LEU A 98 -11.49 -2.52 -0.48
CA LEU A 98 -10.10 -2.83 -0.81
C LEU A 98 -10.05 -3.02 -2.33
N ARG A 99 -9.11 -2.35 -3.01
CA ARG A 99 -8.92 -2.47 -4.46
C ARG A 99 -7.46 -2.81 -4.71
N GLY A 100 -7.20 -4.03 -5.16
CA GLY A 100 -5.84 -4.58 -5.15
C GLY A 100 -5.35 -4.68 -3.70
N ASP A 101 -4.27 -3.98 -3.40
CA ASP A 101 -3.64 -3.87 -2.08
C ASP A 101 -3.96 -2.56 -1.35
N ALA A 102 -4.78 -1.68 -1.95
CA ALA A 102 -5.07 -0.36 -1.43
C ALA A 102 -6.48 -0.26 -0.81
N TYR A 103 -6.54 -0.06 0.50
CA TYR A 103 -7.79 0.25 1.19
C TYR A 103 -8.30 1.65 0.81
N ILE A 104 -9.62 1.76 0.62
CA ILE A 104 -10.30 3.00 0.23
C ILE A 104 -11.08 3.54 1.42
N GLY A 105 -10.76 4.77 1.85
CA GLY A 105 -11.42 5.48 2.93
C GLY A 105 -12.42 6.51 2.40
N ARG A 106 -13.46 6.79 3.19
CA ARG A 106 -14.41 7.88 2.96
C ARG A 106 -14.60 8.68 4.23
N ALA A 107 -14.50 10.00 4.15
CA ALA A 107 -14.83 10.92 5.23
C ALA A 107 -16.21 11.55 4.99
N PHE A 108 -17.11 11.44 5.96
CA PHE A 108 -18.49 11.87 5.83
C PHE A 108 -18.74 13.12 6.66
N PHE A 109 -19.17 14.19 5.99
CA PHE A 109 -19.49 15.47 6.58
C PHE A 109 -20.99 15.71 6.54
N GLY A 110 -21.51 16.33 7.59
CA GLY A 110 -22.92 16.67 7.66
C GLY A 110 -23.21 17.52 8.87
N ASP A 111 -24.50 17.74 9.13
CA ASP A 111 -24.93 18.63 10.20
C ASP A 111 -25.11 17.88 11.54
N ALA A 112 -25.59 18.62 12.55
CA ALA A 112 -25.91 18.08 13.87
C ALA A 112 -27.05 17.04 13.86
N SER A 113 -27.90 17.01 12.83
CA SER A 113 -28.99 16.03 12.71
C SER A 113 -28.48 14.62 12.40
N GLY A 114 -27.22 14.48 12.00
CA GLY A 114 -26.63 13.21 11.58
C GLY A 114 -26.87 12.89 10.11
N GLN A 115 -27.57 13.75 9.36
CA GLN A 115 -27.67 13.62 7.92
C GLN A 115 -26.33 13.98 7.27
N THR A 116 -25.77 13.05 6.49
CA THR A 116 -24.59 13.32 5.68
C THR A 116 -24.97 14.27 4.55
N ALA A 117 -24.29 15.41 4.48
CA ALA A 117 -24.48 16.41 3.43
C ALA A 117 -23.49 16.20 2.28
N TRP A 118 -22.29 15.72 2.60
CA TRP A 118 -21.21 15.49 1.65
C TRP A 118 -20.26 14.42 2.18
N ASP A 119 -19.65 13.66 1.29
CA ASP A 119 -18.54 12.80 1.63
C ASP A 119 -17.47 12.78 0.55
N CYS A 120 -16.22 12.57 0.96
CA CYS A 120 -15.07 12.58 0.08
C CYS A 120 -14.23 11.31 0.22
N ASP A 121 -13.56 10.96 -0.88
CA ASP A 121 -12.57 9.90 -0.91
C ASP A 121 -11.30 10.35 -0.15
N CYS A 122 -10.73 9.45 0.65
CA CYS A 122 -9.51 9.70 1.37
C CYS A 122 -8.71 8.41 1.60
N ARG A 123 -7.41 8.53 1.86
CA ARG A 123 -6.64 7.39 2.35
C ARG A 123 -7.14 7.04 3.76
N PRO A 124 -7.27 5.75 4.10
CA PRO A 124 -7.72 5.33 5.42
C PRO A 124 -6.90 5.92 6.57
N SER A 125 -5.58 6.07 6.40
CA SER A 125 -4.70 6.68 7.41
C SER A 125 -5.06 8.14 7.70
N ASP A 126 -5.30 8.95 6.66
CA ASP A 126 -5.73 10.35 6.82
C ASP A 126 -7.12 10.42 7.46
N GLY A 127 -8.02 9.51 7.06
CA GLY A 127 -9.33 9.35 7.69
C GLY A 127 -9.24 8.99 9.18
N CYS A 128 -8.39 8.04 9.55
CA CYS A 128 -8.12 7.68 10.95
C CYS A 128 -7.62 8.88 11.75
N TRP A 129 -6.67 9.65 11.21
CA TRP A 129 -6.17 10.87 11.83
C TRP A 129 -7.28 11.90 12.06
N LEU A 130 -8.09 12.18 11.03
CA LEU A 130 -9.23 13.10 11.11
C LEU A 130 -10.26 12.64 12.14
N SER A 131 -10.48 11.33 12.22
CA SER A 131 -11.41 10.73 13.18
C SER A 131 -10.94 10.90 14.62
N LEU A 132 -9.64 10.72 14.87
CA LEU A 132 -9.04 10.97 16.18
C LEU A 132 -9.14 12.46 16.57
N LYS A 133 -8.77 13.36 15.65
CA LYS A 133 -8.79 14.81 15.89
C LYS A 133 -10.22 15.31 16.14
N GLY A 134 -11.16 14.91 15.28
CA GLY A 134 -12.56 15.29 15.35
C GLY A 134 -13.40 14.49 16.33
N ARG A 135 -12.82 13.47 16.98
CA ARG A 135 -13.49 12.55 17.91
C ARG A 135 -14.76 11.93 17.33
N CYS A 136 -14.73 11.60 16.04
CA CYS A 136 -15.82 10.91 15.37
C CYS A 136 -15.56 9.40 15.30
N PRO A 137 -16.58 8.56 15.12
CA PRO A 137 -16.41 7.12 14.98
C PRO A 137 -15.77 6.71 13.64
N ILE A 138 -14.97 5.65 13.70
CA ILE A 138 -14.42 4.94 12.53
C ILE A 138 -15.31 3.72 12.27
N TYR A 139 -15.59 3.48 10.99
CA TYR A 139 -16.33 2.31 10.52
C TYR A 139 -15.51 1.53 9.50
N VAL A 140 -15.78 0.23 9.39
CA VAL A 140 -15.27 -0.64 8.33
C VAL A 140 -16.46 -1.34 7.70
N HIS A 141 -16.54 -1.32 6.37
CA HIS A 141 -17.59 -2.02 5.65
C HIS A 141 -17.50 -3.52 5.94
N ARG A 142 -18.65 -4.16 6.16
CA ARG A 142 -18.76 -5.55 6.60
C ARG A 142 -17.97 -6.51 5.69
N ARG A 143 -18.12 -6.37 4.37
CA ARG A 143 -17.36 -7.18 3.40
C ARG A 143 -15.84 -6.99 3.54
N VAL A 144 -15.37 -5.75 3.66
CA VAL A 144 -13.93 -5.47 3.84
C VAL A 144 -13.39 -6.15 5.09
N TRP A 145 -14.15 -6.11 6.19
CA TRP A 145 -13.78 -6.79 7.43
C TRP A 145 -13.78 -8.31 7.27
N GLU A 146 -14.86 -8.88 6.74
CA GLU A 146 -15.04 -10.32 6.62
C GLU A 146 -13.99 -10.96 5.71
N ASP A 147 -13.61 -10.26 4.63
CA ASP A 147 -12.68 -10.77 3.64
C ASP A 147 -11.21 -10.54 4.01
N ASN A 148 -10.89 -9.54 4.84
CA ASN A 148 -9.49 -9.08 5.02
C ASN A 148 -9.02 -8.93 6.48
N ALA A 149 -9.88 -9.14 7.48
CA ALA A 149 -9.44 -9.09 8.87
C ALA A 149 -8.53 -10.28 9.18
N SER A 150 -7.29 -10.00 9.60
CA SER A 150 -6.28 -11.01 9.91
C SER A 150 -6.39 -11.48 11.36
N PRO A 151 -6.12 -12.77 11.65
CA PRO A 151 -5.99 -13.26 13.01
C PRO A 151 -4.85 -12.54 13.76
N LEU A 152 -5.14 -11.96 14.94
CA LEU A 152 -4.14 -11.21 15.73
C LEU A 152 -2.97 -12.10 16.18
N LYS A 153 -3.21 -13.41 16.34
CA LYS A 153 -2.16 -14.39 16.68
C LYS A 153 -1.11 -14.53 15.58
N GLU A 154 -1.47 -14.30 14.32
CA GLU A 154 -0.53 -14.37 13.19
C GLU A 154 0.31 -13.10 13.11
N LEU A 155 -0.29 -11.95 13.40
CA LEU A 155 0.41 -10.67 13.49
C LEU A 155 1.50 -10.70 14.57
N ALA A 156 1.18 -11.23 15.76
CA ALA A 156 2.16 -11.39 16.85
C ALA A 156 3.28 -12.41 16.54
N ARG A 157 3.08 -13.31 15.57
CA ARG A 157 4.12 -14.26 15.12
C ARG A 157 5.05 -13.67 14.08
N GLN A 158 4.53 -12.79 13.22
CA GLN A 158 5.36 -12.01 12.29
C GLN A 158 6.27 -11.00 13.02
N GLU A 159 5.97 -10.69 14.29
CA GLU A 159 6.78 -9.85 15.18
C GLU A 159 8.04 -10.54 15.76
N ASN A 160 8.25 -11.86 15.56
CA ASN A 160 9.44 -12.57 16.03
C ASN A 160 10.16 -13.29 14.88
N PRO A 161 11.16 -12.69 14.21
CA PRO A 161 12.23 -13.47 13.64
C PRO A 161 13.05 -14.00 14.81
N VAL A 162 12.87 -15.27 15.14
CA VAL A 162 13.75 -16.01 16.06
C VAL A 162 15.18 -15.85 15.53
N THR A 163 15.98 -15.09 16.26
CA THR A 163 17.43 -15.22 16.32
C THR A 163 17.73 -16.63 16.82
N GLY A 164 18.05 -17.53 15.89
CA GLY A 164 18.22 -18.96 16.18
C GLY A 164 19.13 -19.67 15.19
N ALA A 165 20.42 -19.43 15.36
CA ALA A 165 21.53 -20.39 15.28
C ALA A 165 21.66 -21.32 14.07
N GLY A 166 22.81 -21.20 13.38
CA GLY A 166 23.43 -22.37 12.73
C GLY A 166 24.43 -22.13 11.60
N ALA A 167 25.55 -21.46 11.83
CA ALA A 167 26.82 -21.80 11.16
C ALA A 167 28.01 -21.15 11.86
N ALA A 168 28.87 -22.01 12.40
CA ALA A 168 30.09 -21.67 13.09
C ALA A 168 31.17 -21.09 12.16
N GLY A 169 31.97 -20.14 12.65
CA GLY A 169 33.14 -19.67 11.92
C GLY A 169 33.90 -18.51 12.56
N LYS A 170 34.70 -18.81 13.58
CA LYS A 170 35.94 -18.13 14.03
C LYS A 170 36.01 -16.59 14.09
N ALA A 171 36.21 -16.10 15.32
CA ALA A 171 36.96 -14.87 15.59
C ALA A 171 38.42 -14.97 15.08
N PRO A 172 39.07 -13.85 14.75
CA PRO A 172 39.95 -13.27 15.77
C PRO A 172 39.91 -11.74 15.88
N GLU A 173 40.53 -11.35 16.97
CA GLU A 173 40.79 -10.08 17.63
C GLU A 173 41.71 -9.10 16.86
N SER A 174 41.50 -7.81 17.15
CA SER A 174 42.51 -6.73 17.25
C SER A 174 42.53 -5.61 16.19
N ALA A 175 42.52 -4.39 16.76
CA ALA A 175 43.13 -3.13 16.31
C ALA A 175 42.47 -2.27 15.20
N ALA A 176 41.84 -1.18 15.66
CA ALA A 176 41.82 0.12 14.99
C ALA A 176 43.23 0.78 15.09
N PRO A 177 43.59 1.86 14.35
CA PRO A 177 42.68 2.82 13.71
C PRO A 177 43.05 3.35 12.30
N ALA A 178 42.06 4.05 11.72
CA ALA A 178 42.16 5.13 10.74
C ALA A 178 42.67 4.85 9.32
N ALA A 179 41.74 4.68 8.38
CA ALA A 179 41.76 5.31 7.06
C ALA A 179 40.35 5.21 6.43
N ALA A 180 39.85 6.31 5.87
CA ALA A 180 38.56 6.37 5.17
C ALA A 180 38.47 5.34 4.03
N PRO A 181 37.28 4.77 3.78
CA PRO A 181 36.72 4.92 2.43
C PRO A 181 35.18 4.97 2.35
N ALA A 182 34.74 5.59 1.25
CA ALA A 182 33.57 5.29 0.41
C ALA A 182 32.21 4.93 1.04
N ALA A 183 31.20 5.67 0.58
CA ALA A 183 29.79 5.55 0.88
C ALA A 183 29.24 4.10 0.90
N PRO A 184 28.32 3.77 1.82
CA PRO A 184 27.60 2.51 1.76
C PRO A 184 26.61 2.53 0.59
N ALA A 185 26.62 1.46 -0.19
CA ALA A 185 25.66 1.21 -1.26
C ALA A 185 24.24 1.19 -0.67
N GLU A 186 23.43 2.19 -1.03
CA GLU A 186 22.01 2.23 -0.76
C GLU A 186 21.32 1.07 -1.50
N ASP A 187 20.51 0.27 -0.80
CA ASP A 187 19.57 -0.62 -1.45
C ASP A 187 18.65 0.24 -2.34
N PRO A 188 18.62 0.01 -3.67
CA PRO A 188 17.88 0.88 -4.57
C PRO A 188 16.40 0.75 -4.25
N SER A 189 15.74 1.87 -3.97
CA SER A 189 14.28 1.95 -3.81
C SER A 189 13.55 1.23 -4.98
N PRO A 190 12.29 0.78 -4.80
CA PRO A 190 11.53 0.16 -5.90
C PRO A 190 11.51 1.03 -7.16
N ALA A 191 11.49 2.36 -6.99
CA ALA A 191 11.60 3.33 -8.07
C ALA A 191 13.00 3.31 -8.75
N ALA A 192 14.08 3.14 -7.99
CA ALA A 192 15.44 3.00 -8.53
C ALA A 192 15.63 1.68 -9.30
N GLN A 193 14.90 0.62 -8.96
CA GLN A 193 14.91 -0.63 -9.73
C GLN A 193 14.13 -0.51 -11.06
N LEU A 194 13.03 0.23 -11.04
CA LEU A 194 12.21 0.51 -12.23
C LEU A 194 12.85 1.54 -13.17
N THR A 195 13.85 2.27 -12.71
CA THR A 195 14.52 3.33 -13.48
C THR A 195 16.02 3.11 -13.66
N SER A 196 16.61 2.03 -13.15
CA SER A 196 18.03 1.72 -13.39
C SER A 196 18.25 0.99 -14.71
N PHE A 197 19.25 1.42 -15.45
CA PHE A 197 19.62 0.83 -16.74
C PHE A 197 20.70 -0.24 -16.54
N LYS A 198 20.48 -1.45 -17.05
CA LYS A 198 21.57 -2.41 -17.28
C LYS A 198 21.94 -2.38 -18.76
N PRO A 199 23.24 -2.46 -19.14
CA PRO A 199 23.67 -2.50 -20.54
C PRO A 199 23.05 -3.67 -21.34
N SER A 200 22.69 -4.75 -20.63
CA SER A 200 22.05 -5.95 -21.18
C SER A 200 20.54 -5.84 -21.40
N ASP A 201 19.91 -4.70 -21.07
CA ASP A 201 18.47 -4.54 -21.22
C ASP A 201 18.08 -4.39 -22.72
N PRO A 202 16.97 -5.00 -23.18
CA PRO A 202 16.44 -4.76 -24.52
C PRO A 202 16.04 -3.29 -24.73
N GLU A 203 16.16 -2.78 -25.97
CA GLU A 203 15.88 -1.36 -26.27
C GLU A 203 14.45 -0.94 -25.91
N VAL A 204 13.47 -1.82 -26.11
CA VAL A 204 12.07 -1.59 -25.71
C VAL A 204 11.95 -1.36 -24.19
N LEU A 205 12.66 -2.17 -23.39
CA LEU A 205 12.65 -2.03 -21.95
C LEU A 205 13.38 -0.76 -21.49
N LYS A 206 14.52 -0.42 -22.13
CA LYS A 206 15.22 0.85 -21.86
C LYS A 206 14.32 2.05 -22.09
N ARG A 207 13.55 2.05 -23.19
CA ARG A 207 12.57 3.09 -23.50
C ARG A 207 11.50 3.20 -22.41
N LEU A 208 10.90 2.08 -22.00
CA LEU A 208 9.89 2.06 -20.92
C LEU A 208 10.46 2.59 -19.59
N LYS A 209 11.69 2.21 -19.23
CA LYS A 209 12.38 2.74 -18.03
C LYS A 209 12.65 4.24 -18.14
N MET A 210 12.97 4.74 -19.33
CA MET A 210 13.17 6.17 -19.57
C MET A 210 11.86 6.96 -19.48
N GLU A 211 10.79 6.47 -20.12
CA GLU A 211 9.44 7.05 -20.02
C GLU A 211 8.94 7.05 -18.58
N MET A 212 9.21 5.98 -17.82
CA MET A 212 8.87 5.89 -16.39
C MET A 212 9.61 6.97 -15.59
N ARG A 213 10.90 7.18 -15.85
CA ARG A 213 11.68 8.22 -15.16
C ARG A 213 11.14 9.62 -15.47
N VAL A 214 10.75 9.89 -16.72
CA VAL A 214 10.15 11.17 -17.11
C VAL A 214 8.81 11.36 -16.40
N ALA A 215 7.93 10.35 -16.42
CA ALA A 215 6.63 10.41 -15.75
C ALA A 215 6.75 10.66 -14.24
N LEU A 216 7.72 10.02 -13.57
CA LEU A 216 7.99 10.26 -12.15
C LEU A 216 8.56 11.66 -11.90
N LYS A 217 9.41 12.17 -12.80
CA LYS A 217 9.99 13.52 -12.68
C LYS A 217 8.95 14.62 -12.88
N ASP A 218 8.03 14.40 -13.82
CA ASP A 218 6.97 15.36 -14.15
C ASP A 218 5.72 15.20 -13.27
N GLU A 219 5.80 14.34 -12.25
CA GLU A 219 4.71 14.02 -11.31
C GLU A 219 3.43 13.50 -12.01
N ASP A 220 3.58 12.91 -13.21
CA ASP A 220 2.49 12.26 -13.94
C ASP A 220 2.31 10.82 -13.45
N TYR A 221 1.69 10.70 -12.28
CA TYR A 221 1.43 9.40 -11.65
C TYR A 221 0.49 8.51 -12.46
N ALA A 222 -0.35 9.07 -13.32
CA ALA A 222 -1.25 8.29 -14.17
C ALA A 222 -0.45 7.54 -15.25
N THR A 223 0.47 8.23 -15.92
CA THR A 223 1.39 7.62 -16.89
C THR A 223 2.35 6.66 -16.21
N ALA A 224 2.90 7.03 -15.05
CA ALA A 224 3.79 6.15 -14.27
C ALA A 224 3.09 4.83 -13.89
N LYS A 225 1.82 4.90 -13.44
CA LYS A 225 1.02 3.69 -13.14
C LYS A 225 0.87 2.80 -14.37
N ARG A 226 0.50 3.37 -15.53
CA ARG A 226 0.35 2.61 -16.78
C ARG A 226 1.66 1.94 -17.20
N LEU A 227 2.78 2.64 -17.09
CA LEU A 227 4.10 2.10 -17.41
C LEU A 227 4.53 1.01 -16.43
N ARG A 228 4.15 1.11 -15.15
CA ARG A 228 4.45 0.11 -14.12
C ARG A 228 3.71 -1.19 -14.40
N ASP A 229 2.46 -1.07 -14.82
CA ASP A 229 1.59 -2.21 -15.08
C ASP A 229 1.86 -2.83 -16.48
N HIS A 230 2.79 -2.27 -17.27
CA HIS A 230 3.17 -2.78 -18.59
C HIS A 230 3.76 -4.20 -18.51
N PRO A 231 3.41 -5.13 -19.42
CA PRO A 231 3.81 -6.55 -19.34
C PRO A 231 5.32 -6.78 -19.22
N PHE A 232 6.12 -6.09 -20.05
CA PHE A 232 7.59 -6.17 -19.97
C PHE A 232 8.17 -5.60 -18.67
N MET A 233 7.53 -4.57 -18.10
CA MET A 233 7.96 -3.99 -16.82
C MET A 233 7.63 -4.92 -15.65
N ARG A 234 6.48 -5.60 -15.69
CA ARG A 234 6.11 -6.63 -14.70
C ARG A 234 7.09 -7.81 -14.70
N LEU A 235 7.41 -8.34 -15.88
CA LEU A 235 8.40 -9.42 -16.03
C LEU A 235 9.78 -9.00 -15.53
N HIS A 236 10.21 -7.77 -15.82
CA HIS A 236 11.46 -7.22 -15.31
C HIS A 236 11.46 -7.09 -13.78
N THR A 237 10.38 -6.60 -13.16
CA THR A 237 10.28 -6.52 -11.71
C THR A 237 10.36 -7.90 -11.06
N GLN A 238 9.61 -8.88 -11.57
CA GLN A 238 9.66 -10.26 -11.09
C GLN A 238 11.06 -10.87 -11.22
N MET A 239 11.76 -10.60 -12.33
CA MET A 239 13.14 -11.04 -12.55
C MET A 239 14.08 -10.46 -11.49
N VAL A 240 13.99 -9.16 -11.20
CA VAL A 240 14.82 -8.50 -10.18
C VAL A 240 14.52 -9.03 -8.78
N ASP A 241 13.25 -9.29 -8.46
CA ASP A 241 12.86 -9.87 -7.17
C ASP A 241 13.38 -11.31 -7.00
N ALA A 242 13.37 -12.10 -8.08
CA ALA A 242 13.97 -13.44 -8.11
C ALA A 242 15.50 -13.40 -7.93
N GLU A 243 16.20 -12.44 -8.57
CA GLU A 243 17.64 -12.23 -8.38
C GLU A 243 17.98 -11.89 -6.92
N LYS A 244 17.15 -11.07 -6.27
CA LYS A 244 17.35 -10.66 -4.88
C LYS A 244 17.11 -11.77 -3.87
N THR A 245 16.12 -12.62 -4.13
CA THR A 245 15.80 -13.77 -3.27
C THR A 245 16.78 -14.94 -3.47
N GLY A 246 17.72 -14.82 -4.42
CA GLY A 246 18.73 -15.83 -4.72
C GLY A 246 18.20 -16.99 -5.57
N ASP A 247 16.97 -16.88 -6.09
CA ASP A 247 16.39 -17.87 -7.00
C ASP A 247 16.86 -17.63 -8.44
N LEU A 248 18.09 -18.08 -8.71
CA LEU A 248 18.75 -17.93 -10.00
C LEU A 248 18.03 -18.67 -11.13
N MET A 249 17.33 -19.78 -10.82
CA MET A 249 16.60 -20.55 -11.85
C MET A 249 15.37 -19.78 -12.32
N THR A 250 14.58 -19.25 -11.39
CA THR A 250 13.40 -18.44 -11.73
C THR A 250 13.81 -17.13 -12.41
N ALA A 251 14.88 -16.47 -11.94
CA ALA A 251 15.40 -15.27 -12.58
C ALA A 251 15.83 -15.53 -14.04
N GLN A 252 16.50 -16.66 -14.30
CA GLN A 252 16.90 -17.02 -15.66
C GLN A 252 15.70 -17.33 -16.55
N LYS A 253 14.70 -18.08 -16.04
CA LYS A 253 13.46 -18.36 -16.78
C LYS A 253 12.71 -17.08 -17.17
N LEU A 254 12.59 -16.13 -16.24
CA LEU A 254 11.93 -14.84 -16.48
C LEU A 254 12.72 -13.96 -17.47
N ARG A 255 14.05 -14.05 -17.46
CA ARG A 255 14.91 -13.37 -18.43
C ARG A 255 14.70 -13.91 -19.84
N ASP A 256 14.68 -15.23 -19.99
CA ASP A 256 14.48 -15.88 -21.28
C ASP A 256 13.07 -15.56 -21.82
N GLU A 257 12.06 -15.57 -20.96
CA GLU A 257 10.69 -15.18 -21.28
C GLU A 257 10.59 -13.71 -21.74
N LEU A 258 11.21 -12.79 -20.99
CA LEU A 258 11.25 -11.38 -21.36
C LEU A 258 11.93 -11.16 -22.71
N SER A 259 13.06 -11.83 -22.94
CA SER A 259 13.77 -11.77 -24.21
C SER A 259 12.92 -12.30 -25.37
N PHE A 260 12.22 -13.42 -25.17
CA PHE A 260 11.32 -14.00 -26.16
C PHE A 260 10.17 -13.06 -26.52
N ARG A 261 9.48 -12.50 -25.51
CA ARG A 261 8.35 -11.58 -25.75
C ARG A 261 8.76 -10.26 -26.38
N VAL A 262 9.93 -9.73 -26.01
CA VAL A 262 10.45 -8.52 -26.66
C VAL A 262 10.79 -8.80 -28.13
N ALA A 263 11.45 -9.92 -28.43
CA ALA A 263 11.72 -10.31 -29.82
C ALA A 263 10.44 -10.53 -30.63
N ALA A 264 9.43 -11.17 -30.05
CA ALA A 264 8.11 -11.34 -30.68
C ALA A 264 7.42 -9.99 -30.93
N TYR A 265 7.49 -9.06 -29.98
CA TYR A 265 6.96 -7.70 -30.12
C TYR A 265 7.69 -6.90 -31.20
N GLU A 266 9.01 -7.01 -31.29
CA GLU A 266 9.79 -6.34 -32.35
C GLU A 266 9.44 -6.85 -33.75
N GLN A 267 9.04 -8.11 -33.88
CA GLN A 267 8.63 -8.71 -35.16
C GLN A 267 7.16 -8.43 -35.52
N THR A 268 6.26 -8.44 -34.54
CA THR A 268 4.80 -8.40 -34.77
C THR A 268 4.16 -7.05 -34.45
N GLY A 269 4.81 -6.24 -33.61
CA GLY A 269 4.25 -5.01 -33.04
C GLY A 269 3.14 -5.25 -32.01
N ILE A 270 2.86 -6.49 -31.63
CA ILE A 270 1.77 -6.87 -30.72
C ILE A 270 2.35 -7.35 -29.39
N VAL A 271 1.86 -6.79 -28.29
CA VAL A 271 2.22 -7.25 -26.95
C VAL A 271 1.38 -8.49 -26.65
N MET A 272 2.03 -9.65 -26.50
CA MET A 272 1.36 -10.89 -26.13
C MET A 272 1.11 -10.89 -24.61
N ASP A 273 -0.13 -10.64 -24.20
CA ASP A 273 -0.59 -10.80 -22.83
C ASP A 273 -1.07 -12.25 -22.58
N GLU A 274 -0.77 -12.77 -21.39
CA GLU A 274 -1.14 -14.14 -20.95
C GLU A 274 -2.66 -14.34 -20.75
N GLU A 275 -3.50 -13.34 -21.04
CA GLU A 275 -4.93 -13.37 -20.72
C GLU A 275 -5.84 -13.99 -21.79
N TYR A 276 -5.29 -14.64 -22.83
CA TYR A 276 -6.08 -15.43 -23.78
C TYR A 276 -5.61 -16.88 -23.85
N GLY A 277 -6.13 -17.71 -22.95
CA GLY A 277 -5.87 -19.15 -22.97
C GLY A 277 -6.59 -19.92 -21.86
N ALA A 278 -7.92 -19.98 -21.93
CA ALA A 278 -8.76 -21.11 -21.52
C ALA A 278 -10.24 -20.71 -21.42
N GLU A 279 -10.88 -20.40 -22.56
CA GLU A 279 -12.32 -20.64 -22.71
C GLU A 279 -12.48 -21.41 -24.03
N ASP A 280 -12.12 -22.69 -23.96
CA ASP A 280 -12.43 -23.67 -24.99
C ASP A 280 -13.93 -23.94 -25.01
N GLU A 281 -14.47 -23.84 -26.22
CA GLU A 281 -15.36 -24.84 -26.83
C GLU A 281 -16.64 -25.23 -26.08
N ASP A 282 -17.67 -24.39 -26.20
CA ASP A 282 -19.08 -24.80 -26.01
C ASP A 282 -19.97 -24.28 -27.17
N PHE A 283 -19.48 -24.37 -28.42
CA PHE A 283 -20.27 -24.02 -29.60
C PHE A 283 -20.23 -25.09 -30.70
N LEU A 284 -20.57 -26.34 -30.36
CA LEU A 284 -21.08 -27.31 -31.34
C LEU A 284 -22.09 -28.25 -30.65
N GLY A 285 -23.39 -27.96 -30.81
CA GLY A 285 -24.44 -28.85 -30.30
C GLY A 285 -25.85 -28.31 -30.52
N GLY A 286 -26.26 -28.17 -31.77
CA GLY A 286 -27.61 -27.69 -32.09
C GLY A 286 -28.00 -27.94 -33.54
N GLY A 287 -27.76 -29.16 -34.02
CA GLY A 287 -28.24 -29.64 -35.30
C GLY A 287 -28.78 -31.06 -35.14
N ASP A 288 -29.98 -31.26 -35.65
CA ASP A 288 -30.72 -32.51 -35.85
C ASP A 288 -31.58 -33.02 -34.68
N ASP A 289 -32.86 -32.65 -34.74
CA ASP A 289 -33.91 -33.67 -34.77
C ASP A 289 -35.07 -33.20 -35.67
N GLN A 290 -35.28 -33.93 -36.78
CA GLN A 290 -36.51 -33.94 -37.57
C GLN A 290 -37.39 -35.10 -37.09
N ALA A 291 -38.67 -34.84 -36.85
CA ALA A 291 -39.81 -35.71 -37.23
C ALA A 291 -41.14 -35.04 -36.85
#